data_AF-A0A838R839-F1
#
_entry.id   AF-A0A838R839-F1
#
_cell.length_a   1.000
_cell.length_b   1.000
_cell.length_c   1.000
_cell.angle_alpha   90.00
_cell.angle_beta   90.00
_cell.angle_gamma   90.00
#
_symmetry.space_group_name_H-M   'P 1'
#
loop_
_entity.id
_entity.type
_entity.pdbx_description
1 polymer ?
#
loop_
_entity_poly.entity_id
_entity_poly.type
_entity_poly.pdbx_seq_one_letter_code
_entity_poly.pdbx_strand_id
1 'polypeptide(L)'
;IVSKLREHLERRDLGVDHVVVFVDELNKYAPADGADTYVRKMLLDLSERGRYLGLVLFSAQQFRSQVQRRVVGNAGTGIYGRMDMDELATPGYATISPATKIKLATLPKGELMVRHPHFTQPIFVKFPRPAVLNSREGIERFPPATDLPFPEAVARQMRGLDRRVGADAVCALLEGRREDDVRRALSATRRERPADAYAFFAACLGRRVNGEVVIPRRGIPAVKRTDDAYGR
;
A
#
# COMPACT_ATOMS: atom_id res chain seq x y z
N ILE A 1 15.25 -1.78 16.33
CA ILE A 1 13.81 -2.01 16.53
C ILE A 1 13.52 -3.51 16.62
N VAL A 2 13.79 -4.29 15.57
CA VAL A 2 13.58 -5.75 15.57
C VAL A 2 14.27 -6.46 16.75
N SER A 3 15.50 -6.09 17.09
CA SER A 3 16.23 -6.66 18.23
C SER A 3 15.53 -6.39 19.58
N LYS A 4 14.92 -5.22 19.75
CA LYS A 4 14.11 -4.91 20.94
C LYS A 4 12.82 -5.72 20.96
N LEU A 5 12.13 -5.83 19.81
CA LEU A 5 10.93 -6.68 19.70
C LEU A 5 11.22 -8.13 20.06
N ARG A 6 12.39 -8.63 19.65
CA ARG A 6 12.87 -9.97 20.02
C ARG A 6 13.05 -10.11 21.53
N GLU A 7 13.76 -9.20 22.18
CA GLU A 7 13.96 -9.23 23.64
C GLU A 7 12.62 -9.21 24.41
N HIS A 8 11.67 -8.39 23.94
CA HIS A 8 10.34 -8.30 24.53
C HIS A 8 9.51 -9.58 24.32
N LEU A 9 9.61 -10.21 23.14
CA LEU A 9 9.00 -11.53 22.89
C LEU A 9 9.62 -12.63 23.75
N GLU A 10 10.95 -12.63 23.92
CA GLU A 10 11.66 -13.57 24.80
C GLU A 10 11.18 -13.42 26.26
N ARG A 11 10.89 -12.19 26.69
CA ARG A 11 10.36 -11.87 28.03
C ARG A 11 8.85 -12.05 28.16
N ARG A 12 8.15 -12.33 27.06
CA ARG A 12 6.67 -12.41 26.98
C ARG A 12 5.96 -11.16 27.51
N ASP A 13 6.59 -9.99 27.40
CA ASP A 13 6.04 -8.72 27.90
C ASP A 13 5.35 -7.89 26.80
N LEU A 14 5.35 -8.39 25.56
CA LEU A 14 4.74 -7.77 24.38
C LEU A 14 3.22 -7.98 24.29
N GLY A 15 2.67 -8.92 25.07
CA GLY A 15 1.24 -9.24 25.08
C GLY A 15 0.70 -9.93 23.82
N VAL A 16 1.59 -10.43 22.95
CA VAL A 16 1.24 -11.16 21.72
C VAL A 16 2.08 -12.43 21.60
N ASP A 17 1.49 -13.49 21.03
CA ASP A 17 2.18 -14.77 20.79
C ASP A 17 3.06 -14.72 19.54
N HIS A 18 2.72 -13.85 18.58
CA HIS A 18 3.38 -13.78 17.29
C HIS A 18 3.62 -12.34 16.83
N VAL A 19 4.79 -12.11 16.23
CA VAL A 19 5.12 -10.84 15.55
C VAL A 19 5.55 -11.14 14.13
N VAL A 20 4.89 -10.47 13.18
CA VAL A 20 5.20 -10.60 11.74
C VAL A 20 6.03 -9.39 11.31
N VAL A 21 7.22 -9.65 10.78
CA VAL A 21 8.13 -8.63 10.24
C VAL A 21 8.00 -8.64 8.72
N PHE A 22 7.51 -7.54 8.17
CA PHE A 22 7.37 -7.34 6.72
C PHE A 22 8.63 -6.72 6.13
N VAL A 23 9.19 -7.34 5.10
CA VAL A 23 10.37 -6.85 4.39
C VAL A 23 10.12 -6.92 2.88
N ASP A 24 9.89 -5.76 2.27
CA ASP A 24 9.87 -5.64 0.83
C ASP A 24 11.30 -5.47 0.28
N GLU A 25 11.52 -5.83 -0.98
CA GLU A 25 12.83 -5.81 -1.65
C GLU A 25 13.93 -6.50 -0.81
N LEU A 26 13.69 -7.77 -0.45
CA LEU A 26 14.57 -8.49 0.48
C LEU A 26 16.05 -8.52 0.04
N ASN A 27 16.33 -8.49 -1.27
CA ASN A 27 17.68 -8.44 -1.83
C ASN A 27 18.46 -7.17 -1.40
N LYS A 28 17.79 -6.06 -1.10
CA LYS A 28 18.44 -4.84 -0.59
C LYS A 28 19.06 -5.04 0.79
N TYR A 29 18.46 -5.89 1.61
CA TYR A 29 18.86 -6.10 3.00
C TYR A 29 19.65 -7.40 3.21
N ALA A 30 19.39 -8.41 2.39
CA ALA A 30 20.08 -9.69 2.37
C ALA A 30 20.42 -10.10 0.93
N PRO A 31 21.33 -9.38 0.26
CA PRO A 31 21.74 -9.72 -1.11
C PRO A 31 22.42 -11.10 -1.14
N ALA A 32 22.36 -11.76 -2.30
CA ALA A 32 23.01 -13.05 -2.52
C ALA A 32 24.51 -12.99 -2.16
N ASP A 33 25.18 -11.97 -2.69
CA ASP A 33 26.59 -11.66 -2.46
C ASP A 33 26.74 -10.26 -1.87
N GLY A 34 27.82 -10.04 -1.10
CA GLY A 34 28.13 -8.74 -0.52
C GLY A 34 28.49 -8.81 0.97
N ALA A 35 28.72 -7.64 1.56
CA ALA A 35 29.16 -7.52 2.94
C ALA A 35 28.13 -8.05 3.95
N ASP A 36 28.64 -8.52 5.08
CA ASP A 36 27.84 -9.14 6.13
C ASP A 36 27.33 -8.07 7.10
N THR A 37 26.25 -7.39 6.70
CA THR A 37 25.66 -6.28 7.46
C THR A 37 24.90 -6.78 8.70
N TYR A 38 24.70 -5.88 9.67
CA TYR A 38 23.88 -6.18 10.85
C TYR A 38 22.45 -6.62 10.47
N VAL A 39 21.84 -5.96 9.48
CA VAL A 39 20.49 -6.28 9.01
C VAL A 39 20.47 -7.66 8.34
N ARG A 40 21.47 -7.99 7.53
CA ARG A 40 21.59 -9.33 6.92
C ARG A 40 21.69 -10.43 7.98
N LYS A 41 22.53 -10.24 9.00
CA LYS A 41 22.67 -11.18 10.14
C LYS A 41 21.37 -11.34 10.92
N MET A 42 20.66 -10.24 11.15
CA MET A 42 19.34 -10.24 11.79
C MET A 42 18.31 -11.02 10.95
N LEU A 43 18.25 -10.82 9.63
CA LEU A 43 17.32 -11.53 8.75
C LEU A 43 17.64 -13.03 8.68
N LEU A 44 18.93 -13.39 8.68
CA LEU A 44 19.38 -14.78 8.80
C LEU A 44 18.88 -15.41 10.10
N ASP A 45 19.14 -14.74 11.22
CA ASP A 45 18.70 -15.17 12.54
C ASP A 45 17.18 -15.36 12.62
N LEU A 46 16.44 -14.38 12.09
CA LEU A 46 14.98 -14.42 12.01
C LEU A 46 14.49 -15.60 11.17
N SER A 47 15.13 -15.87 10.04
CA SER A 47 14.78 -16.99 9.16
C SER A 47 15.09 -18.36 9.79
N GLU A 48 16.15 -18.45 10.60
CA GLU A 48 16.62 -19.71 11.18
C GLU A 48 15.99 -20.05 12.52
N ARG A 49 15.80 -19.03 13.38
CA ARG A 49 15.37 -19.21 14.78
C ARG A 49 14.06 -18.51 15.13
N GLY A 50 13.49 -17.71 14.22
CA GLY A 50 12.28 -16.94 14.49
C GLY A 50 11.08 -17.78 14.95
N ARG A 51 10.95 -19.01 14.44
CA ARG A 51 9.87 -19.94 14.77
C ARG A 51 9.75 -20.21 16.28
N TYR A 52 10.86 -20.35 17.00
CA TYR A 52 10.85 -20.63 18.44
C TYR A 52 10.34 -19.44 19.25
N LEU A 53 10.57 -18.23 18.74
CA LEU A 53 10.24 -16.96 19.41
C LEU A 53 8.89 -16.38 18.96
N GLY A 54 8.12 -17.09 18.13
CA GLY A 54 6.90 -16.56 17.54
C GLY A 54 7.15 -15.44 16.51
N LEU A 55 8.39 -15.27 16.05
CA LEU A 55 8.77 -14.27 15.07
C LEU A 55 8.68 -14.83 13.64
N VAL A 56 7.87 -14.19 12.80
CA VAL A 56 7.63 -14.59 11.42
C VAL A 56 8.21 -13.55 10.46
N LEU A 57 9.09 -13.98 9.57
CA LEU A 57 9.54 -13.16 8.44
C LEU A 57 8.54 -13.31 7.28
N PHE A 58 7.91 -12.21 6.88
CA PHE A 58 7.15 -12.11 5.65
C PHE A 58 7.91 -11.19 4.70
N SER A 59 8.36 -11.72 3.57
CA SER A 59 9.22 -10.95 2.67
C SER A 59 8.85 -11.11 1.20
N ALA A 60 9.10 -10.05 0.42
CA ALA A 60 8.90 -10.03 -1.02
C ALA A 60 10.15 -9.57 -1.76
N GLN A 61 10.29 -10.03 -3.00
CA GLN A 61 11.40 -9.76 -3.92
C GLN A 61 10.99 -10.12 -5.36
N GLN A 62 11.64 -9.52 -6.35
CA GLN A 62 11.43 -9.89 -7.75
C GLN A 62 12.20 -11.16 -8.14
N PHE A 63 13.47 -11.26 -7.72
CA PHE A 63 14.35 -12.37 -8.04
C PHE A 63 14.82 -13.06 -6.76
N ARG A 64 14.53 -14.35 -6.62
CA ARG A 64 15.03 -15.15 -5.49
C ARG A 64 16.53 -15.35 -5.59
N SER A 65 17.06 -15.47 -6.81
CA SER A 65 18.49 -15.64 -7.09
C SER A 65 19.35 -14.50 -6.54
N GLN A 66 18.79 -13.30 -6.41
CA GLN A 66 19.47 -12.12 -5.87
C GLN A 66 19.43 -12.02 -4.34
N VAL A 67 18.79 -12.97 -3.66
CA VAL A 67 18.69 -13.00 -2.21
C VAL A 67 19.61 -14.07 -1.63
N GLN A 68 20.14 -13.81 -0.44
CA GLN A 68 20.97 -14.74 0.31
C GLN A 68 20.26 -16.11 0.47
N ARG A 69 20.98 -17.18 0.10
CA ARG A 69 20.43 -18.55 -0.07
C ARG A 69 19.87 -19.18 1.20
N ARG A 70 20.45 -18.89 2.38
CA ARG A 70 19.95 -19.40 3.67
C ARG A 70 18.64 -18.72 4.06
N VAL A 71 18.49 -17.41 3.86
CA VAL A 71 17.24 -16.70 4.16
C VAL A 71 16.08 -17.30 3.37
N VAL A 72 16.23 -17.46 2.05
CA VAL A 72 15.19 -18.07 1.20
C VAL A 72 15.12 -19.59 1.31
N GLY A 73 16.14 -20.23 1.88
CA GLY A 73 16.21 -21.69 2.09
C GLY A 73 15.47 -22.12 3.36
N ASN A 74 15.47 -21.27 4.38
CA ASN A 74 14.74 -21.49 5.64
C ASN A 74 13.28 -20.99 5.58
N ALA A 75 12.87 -20.35 4.49
CA ALA A 75 11.49 -19.96 4.28
C ALA A 75 10.58 -21.20 4.18
N GLY A 76 9.70 -21.38 5.16
CA GLY A 76 8.79 -22.53 5.20
C GLY A 76 7.73 -22.50 4.11
N THR A 77 7.25 -21.31 3.72
CA THR A 77 6.27 -21.16 2.64
C THR A 77 6.83 -20.26 1.56
N GLY A 78 6.74 -20.69 0.30
CA GLY A 78 7.09 -19.90 -0.88
C GLY A 78 5.87 -19.62 -1.73
N ILE A 79 5.68 -18.37 -2.13
CA ILE A 79 4.63 -17.94 -3.05
C ILE A 79 5.31 -17.36 -4.28
N TYR A 80 4.97 -17.87 -5.46
CA TYR A 80 5.61 -17.53 -6.72
C TYR A 80 4.57 -16.97 -7.69
N GLY A 81 4.84 -15.79 -8.25
CA GLY A 81 4.06 -15.23 -9.35
C GLY A 81 4.57 -15.69 -10.70
N ARG A 82 4.27 -14.91 -11.74
CA ARG A 82 4.89 -15.07 -13.05
C ARG A 82 6.39 -14.75 -12.95
N MET A 83 7.23 -15.59 -13.55
CA MET A 83 8.70 -15.46 -13.49
C MET A 83 9.33 -15.69 -14.85
N ASP A 84 10.49 -15.08 -15.10
CA ASP A 84 11.22 -15.29 -16.34
C ASP A 84 11.94 -16.64 -16.36
N MET A 85 12.11 -17.21 -17.55
CA MET A 85 12.75 -18.52 -17.73
C MET A 85 14.21 -18.52 -17.24
N ASP A 86 14.91 -17.39 -17.36
CA ASP A 86 16.30 -17.25 -16.89
C ASP A 86 16.39 -17.39 -15.36
N GLU A 87 15.46 -16.79 -14.62
CA GLU A 87 15.38 -16.95 -13.17
C GLU A 87 15.04 -18.41 -12.80
N LEU A 88 14.08 -19.02 -13.50
CA LEU A 88 13.67 -20.41 -13.30
C LEU A 88 14.77 -21.43 -13.66
N ALA A 89 15.76 -21.04 -14.45
CA ALA A 89 16.93 -21.85 -14.77
C ALA A 89 17.97 -21.87 -13.63
N THR A 90 17.89 -20.94 -12.67
CA THR A 90 18.86 -20.88 -11.57
C THR A 90 18.74 -22.09 -10.60
N PRO A 91 19.83 -22.45 -9.88
CA PRO A 91 19.85 -23.63 -9.00
C PRO A 91 18.78 -23.62 -7.91
N GLY A 92 18.30 -22.44 -7.49
CA GLY A 92 17.24 -22.29 -6.49
C GLY A 92 15.90 -22.93 -6.89
N TYR A 93 15.69 -23.21 -8.18
CA TYR A 93 14.47 -23.81 -8.73
C TYR A 93 14.71 -25.20 -9.32
N ALA A 94 15.87 -25.82 -9.07
CA ALA A 94 16.20 -27.15 -9.61
C ALA A 94 15.19 -28.24 -9.21
N THR A 95 14.54 -28.08 -8.04
CA THR A 95 13.53 -29.04 -7.54
C THR A 95 12.15 -28.88 -8.18
N ILE A 96 11.94 -27.88 -9.03
CA ILE A 96 10.66 -27.63 -9.71
C ILE A 96 10.67 -28.38 -11.05
N SER A 97 9.60 -29.13 -11.32
CA SER A 97 9.48 -29.90 -12.57
C SER A 97 9.45 -28.98 -13.80
N PRO A 98 9.95 -29.41 -14.97
CA PRO A 98 9.94 -28.61 -16.19
C PRO A 98 8.55 -28.09 -16.57
N ALA A 99 7.51 -28.92 -16.44
CA ALA A 99 6.12 -28.52 -16.69
C ALA A 99 5.66 -27.38 -15.76
N THR A 100 6.05 -27.42 -14.49
CA THR A 100 5.73 -26.36 -13.52
C THR A 100 6.47 -25.07 -13.84
N LYS A 101 7.74 -25.15 -14.28
CA LYS A 101 8.51 -23.97 -14.73
C LYS A 101 7.84 -23.29 -15.93
N ILE A 102 7.40 -24.06 -16.94
CA ILE A 102 6.68 -23.52 -18.10
C ILE A 102 5.37 -22.83 -17.66
N LYS A 103 4.65 -23.43 -16.72
CA LYS A 103 3.43 -22.82 -16.16
C LYS A 103 3.72 -21.53 -15.38
N LEU A 104 4.81 -21.47 -14.62
CA LEU A 104 5.25 -20.23 -13.93
C LEU A 104 5.65 -19.13 -14.92
N ALA A 105 6.27 -19.48 -16.05
CA ALA A 105 6.64 -18.50 -17.08
C ALA A 105 5.43 -17.87 -17.80
N THR A 106 4.35 -18.64 -17.93
CA THR A 106 3.11 -18.23 -18.60
C THR A 106 1.96 -17.94 -17.63
N LEU A 107 2.26 -17.79 -16.34
CA LEU A 107 1.24 -17.68 -15.29
C LEU A 107 0.36 -16.44 -15.48
N PRO A 108 -0.99 -16.57 -15.51
CA PRO A 108 -1.89 -15.44 -15.64
C PRO A 108 -1.75 -14.44 -14.49
N LYS A 109 -2.05 -13.16 -14.76
CA LYS A 109 -2.06 -12.13 -13.72
C LYS A 109 -3.07 -12.48 -12.62
N GLY A 110 -2.61 -12.43 -11.38
CA GLY A 110 -3.43 -12.74 -10.20
C GLY A 110 -3.48 -14.23 -9.87
N GLU A 111 -2.84 -15.10 -10.65
CA GLU A 111 -2.55 -16.47 -10.23
C GLU A 111 -1.18 -16.55 -9.57
N LEU A 112 -1.06 -17.42 -8.58
CA LEU A 112 0.14 -17.64 -7.79
C LEU A 112 0.32 -19.14 -7.56
N MET A 113 1.57 -19.59 -7.52
CA MET A 113 1.92 -20.93 -7.07
C MET A 113 2.38 -20.87 -5.61
N VAL A 114 1.79 -21.70 -4.75
CA VAL A 114 2.14 -21.86 -3.35
C VAL A 114 2.90 -23.17 -3.16
N ARG A 115 4.03 -23.09 -2.47
CA ARG A 115 4.81 -24.25 -2.02
C ARG A 115 4.92 -24.21 -0.50
N HIS A 116 4.51 -25.30 0.14
CA HIS A 116 4.61 -25.47 1.59
C HIS A 116 4.95 -26.95 1.89
N PRO A 117 5.81 -27.25 2.89
CA PRO A 117 6.14 -28.61 3.31
C PRO A 117 4.98 -29.57 3.62
N HIS A 118 3.78 -29.06 3.93
CA HIS A 118 2.60 -29.91 4.17
C HIS A 118 1.98 -30.45 2.89
N PHE A 119 2.30 -29.85 1.73
CA PHE A 119 1.80 -30.27 0.44
C PHE A 119 2.94 -30.90 -0.37
N THR A 120 2.70 -32.11 -0.88
CA THR A 120 3.66 -32.82 -1.73
C THR A 120 3.77 -32.19 -3.12
N GLN A 121 2.67 -31.59 -3.60
CA GLN A 121 2.60 -30.90 -4.89
C GLN A 121 2.36 -29.39 -4.68
N PRO A 122 2.91 -28.53 -5.57
CA PRO A 122 2.60 -27.10 -5.55
C PRO A 122 1.12 -26.83 -5.81
N ILE A 123 0.54 -25.89 -5.08
CA ILE A 123 -0.87 -25.51 -5.22
C ILE A 123 -0.94 -24.22 -6.03
N PHE A 124 -1.78 -24.18 -7.06
CA PHE A 124 -2.05 -22.95 -7.80
C PHE A 124 -3.32 -22.30 -7.26
N VAL A 125 -3.20 -21.04 -6.85
CA VAL A 125 -4.30 -20.25 -6.30
C VAL A 125 -4.51 -19.01 -7.14
N LYS A 126 -5.75 -18.55 -7.23
CA LYS A 126 -6.11 -17.28 -7.84
C LYS A 126 -6.44 -16.28 -6.73
N PHE A 127 -5.70 -15.19 -6.68
CA PHE A 127 -5.91 -14.15 -5.69
C PHE A 127 -7.28 -13.48 -5.93
N PRO A 128 -8.13 -13.34 -4.89
CA PRO A 128 -9.51 -12.89 -5.06
C PRO A 128 -9.57 -11.38 -5.33
N ARG A 129 -9.61 -10.99 -6.61
CA ARG A 129 -9.65 -9.62 -7.15
C ARG A 129 -8.48 -8.72 -6.69
N PRO A 130 -7.94 -7.88 -7.57
CA PRO A 130 -6.84 -6.99 -7.18
C PRO A 130 -7.31 -6.00 -6.10
N ALA A 131 -6.50 -5.80 -5.05
CA ALA A 131 -6.80 -4.86 -3.97
C ALA A 131 -6.85 -3.39 -4.44
N VAL A 132 -6.40 -3.14 -5.66
CA VAL A 132 -6.42 -1.85 -6.34
C VAL A 132 -7.01 -2.04 -7.74
N LEU A 133 -7.82 -1.08 -8.18
CA LEU A 133 -8.26 -1.04 -9.56
C LEU A 133 -7.06 -0.74 -10.45
N ASN A 134 -6.97 -1.38 -11.61
CA ASN A 134 -5.98 -0.95 -12.59
C ASN A 134 -6.30 0.48 -13.07
N SER A 135 -5.34 1.21 -13.63
CA SER A 135 -5.52 2.63 -13.98
C SER A 135 -6.76 2.88 -14.85
N ARG A 136 -7.07 1.97 -15.78
CA ARG A 136 -8.24 2.07 -16.66
C ARG A 136 -9.53 1.86 -15.89
N GLU A 137 -9.66 0.75 -15.16
CA GLU A 137 -10.83 0.47 -14.31
C GLU A 137 -11.03 1.53 -13.23
N GLY A 138 -9.92 2.09 -12.71
CA GLY A 138 -9.92 3.17 -11.75
C GLY A 138 -10.50 4.46 -12.33
N ILE A 139 -10.06 4.84 -13.53
CA ILE A 139 -10.59 6.03 -14.25
C ILE A 139 -12.04 5.81 -14.70
N GLU A 140 -12.38 4.64 -15.22
CA GLU A 140 -13.76 4.32 -15.63
C GLU A 140 -14.72 4.36 -14.42
N ARG A 141 -14.29 3.85 -13.27
CA ARG A 141 -15.11 3.80 -12.06
C ARG A 141 -15.11 5.10 -11.26
N PHE A 142 -14.02 5.85 -11.32
CA PHE A 142 -13.83 7.13 -10.63
C PHE A 142 -13.24 8.15 -11.62
N PRO A 143 -14.08 8.69 -12.53
CA PRO A 143 -13.60 9.65 -13.51
C PRO A 143 -13.03 10.89 -12.80
N PRO A 144 -11.92 11.47 -13.29
CA PRO A 144 -11.37 12.69 -12.73
C PRO A 144 -12.44 13.77 -12.76
N ALA A 145 -12.85 14.22 -11.57
CA ALA A 145 -13.79 15.31 -11.44
C ALA A 145 -13.13 16.59 -11.94
N THR A 146 -13.88 17.45 -12.63
CA THR A 146 -13.44 18.80 -12.98
C THR A 146 -13.00 19.53 -11.71
N ASP A 147 -11.87 20.24 -11.78
CA ASP A 147 -11.43 21.11 -10.70
C ASP A 147 -12.51 22.16 -10.44
N LEU A 148 -13.14 22.06 -9.27
CA LEU A 148 -14.11 23.04 -8.80
C LEU A 148 -13.36 24.10 -7.98
N PRO A 149 -13.72 25.40 -8.11
CA PRO A 149 -13.29 26.42 -7.17
C PRO A 149 -13.54 25.99 -5.72
N PHE A 150 -12.63 26.36 -4.82
CA PHE A 150 -12.67 25.91 -3.42
C PHE A 150 -14.05 26.11 -2.73
N PRO A 151 -14.74 27.26 -2.88
CA PRO A 151 -16.07 27.46 -2.29
C PRO A 151 -17.13 26.47 -2.83
N GLU A 152 -17.13 26.23 -4.14
CA GLU A 152 -18.05 25.29 -4.79
C GLU A 152 -17.77 23.84 -4.39
N ALA A 153 -16.49 23.48 -4.22
CA ALA A 153 -16.10 22.18 -3.71
C ALA A 153 -16.61 21.96 -2.28
N VAL A 154 -16.52 22.97 -1.40
CA VAL A 154 -17.05 22.92 -0.03
C VAL A 154 -18.57 22.83 -0.04
N ALA A 155 -19.25 23.62 -0.86
CA ALA A 155 -20.71 23.57 -1.05
C ALA A 155 -21.19 22.18 -1.50
N ARG A 156 -20.51 21.56 -2.47
CA ARG A 156 -20.81 20.19 -2.92
C ARG A 156 -20.67 19.17 -1.80
N GLN A 157 -19.66 19.31 -0.95
CA GLN A 157 -19.43 18.42 0.19
C GLN A 157 -20.46 18.61 1.30
N MET A 158 -20.86 19.86 1.57
CA MET A 158 -21.93 20.18 2.52
C MET A 158 -23.28 19.63 2.07
N ARG A 159 -23.61 19.74 0.78
CA ARG A 159 -24.83 19.15 0.19
C ARG A 159 -24.84 17.62 0.26
N GLY A 160 -23.66 16.99 0.25
CA GLY A 160 -23.52 15.55 0.47
C GLY A 160 -23.85 15.12 1.90
N LEU A 161 -23.71 16.01 2.89
CA LEU A 161 -24.07 15.77 4.29
C LEU A 161 -25.54 16.10 4.56
N ASP A 162 -26.02 17.23 4.05
CA ASP A 162 -27.42 17.64 4.15
C ASP A 162 -27.89 18.27 2.83
N ARG A 163 -28.85 17.60 2.17
CA ARG A 163 -29.38 18.01 0.86
C ARG A 163 -30.10 19.36 0.90
N ARG A 164 -30.53 19.82 2.08
CA ARG A 164 -31.21 21.12 2.26
C ARG A 164 -30.24 22.30 2.17
N VAL A 165 -28.93 22.05 2.24
CA VAL A 165 -27.93 23.11 2.18
C VAL A 165 -27.83 23.69 0.77
N GLY A 166 -28.09 24.99 0.66
CA GLY A 166 -27.94 25.75 -0.58
C GLY A 166 -26.47 26.01 -0.90
N ALA A 167 -26.08 25.84 -2.17
CA ALA A 167 -24.71 26.05 -2.60
C ALA A 167 -24.30 27.53 -2.46
N ASP A 168 -25.15 28.45 -2.89
CA ASP A 168 -24.91 29.90 -2.82
C ASP A 168 -24.73 30.38 -1.37
N ALA A 169 -25.55 29.85 -0.45
CA ALA A 169 -25.46 30.17 0.97
C ALA A 169 -24.15 29.69 1.62
N VAL A 170 -23.58 28.58 1.13
CA VAL A 170 -22.24 28.14 1.55
C VAL A 170 -21.18 29.01 0.91
N CYS A 171 -21.22 29.27 -0.40
CA CYS A 171 -20.24 30.12 -1.07
C CYS A 171 -20.15 31.51 -0.41
N ALA A 172 -21.30 32.15 -0.14
CA ALA A 172 -21.36 33.45 0.55
C ALA A 172 -20.82 33.39 1.99
N LEU A 173 -21.03 32.28 2.71
CA LEU A 173 -20.52 32.10 4.08
C LEU A 173 -18.98 32.02 4.12
N LEU A 174 -18.37 31.56 3.03
CA LEU A 174 -16.93 31.36 2.89
C LEU A 174 -16.19 32.64 2.45
N GLU A 175 -16.90 33.66 1.97
CA GLU A 175 -16.29 34.93 1.56
C GLU A 175 -15.49 35.56 2.71
N GLY A 176 -14.21 35.88 2.43
CA GLY A 176 -13.29 36.47 3.42
C GLY A 176 -12.87 35.52 4.55
N ARG A 177 -13.03 34.21 4.39
CA ARG A 177 -12.54 33.19 5.34
C ARG A 177 -11.23 32.58 4.84
N ARG A 178 -10.34 32.19 5.76
CA ARG A 178 -9.13 31.42 5.41
C ARG A 178 -9.50 29.99 5.05
N GLU A 179 -8.93 29.46 3.96
CA GLU A 179 -9.22 28.09 3.53
C GLU A 179 -8.95 27.04 4.62
N ASP A 180 -7.93 27.23 5.46
CA ASP A 180 -7.58 26.30 6.52
C ASP A 180 -8.67 26.21 7.62
N ASP A 181 -9.30 27.34 7.96
CA ASP A 181 -10.41 27.38 8.92
C ASP A 181 -11.65 26.70 8.33
N VAL A 182 -11.88 26.90 7.02
CA VAL A 182 -12.96 26.24 6.28
C VAL A 182 -12.74 24.73 6.21
N ARG A 183 -11.52 24.27 5.91
CA ARG A 183 -11.16 22.84 5.88
C ARG A 183 -11.32 22.20 7.26
N ARG A 184 -10.94 22.91 8.33
CA ARG A 184 -11.11 22.45 9.72
C ARG A 184 -12.57 22.33 10.10
N ALA A 185 -13.39 23.35 9.80
CA ALA A 185 -14.82 23.34 10.06
C ALA A 185 -15.54 22.24 9.28
N LEU A 186 -15.18 22.03 8.00
CA LEU A 186 -15.76 20.98 7.15
C LEU A 186 -15.43 19.59 7.70
N SER A 187 -14.18 19.40 8.14
CA SER A 187 -13.74 18.14 8.74
C SER A 187 -14.46 17.84 10.05
N ALA A 188 -14.66 18.85 10.91
CA ALA A 188 -15.43 18.73 12.14
C ALA A 188 -16.90 18.37 11.85
N THR A 189 -17.52 19.02 10.88
CA THR A 189 -18.91 18.78 10.48
C THR A 189 -19.11 17.37 9.93
N ARG A 190 -18.17 16.88 9.11
CA ARG A 190 -18.19 15.50 8.60
C ARG A 190 -18.05 14.44 9.69
N ARG A 191 -17.27 14.73 10.72
CA ARG A 191 -17.05 13.83 11.86
C ARG A 191 -18.29 13.77 12.76
N GLU A 192 -18.85 14.92 13.09
CA GLU A 192 -19.97 15.01 14.04
C GLU A 192 -21.32 14.61 13.41
N ARG A 193 -21.49 14.83 12.10
CA ARG A 193 -22.76 14.58 11.37
C ARG A 193 -24.00 15.13 12.10
N PRO A 194 -24.02 16.43 12.44
CA PRO A 194 -25.13 17.04 13.16
C PRO A 194 -26.40 17.09 12.31
N ALA A 195 -27.56 17.15 12.95
CA ALA A 195 -28.87 17.21 12.28
C ALA A 195 -29.06 18.48 11.43
N ASP A 196 -28.38 19.57 11.81
CA ASP A 196 -28.22 20.78 11.01
C ASP A 196 -26.73 20.99 10.68
N ALA A 197 -26.32 20.46 9.53
CA ALA A 197 -24.95 20.57 9.05
C ALA A 197 -24.54 22.03 8.80
N TYR A 198 -25.45 22.87 8.31
CA TYR A 198 -25.14 24.25 7.96
C TYR A 198 -24.88 25.09 9.21
N ALA A 199 -25.75 25.01 10.21
CA ALA A 199 -25.59 25.77 11.45
C ALA A 199 -24.33 25.37 12.21
N PHE A 200 -24.06 24.07 12.31
CA PHE A 200 -22.85 23.57 12.97
C PHE A 200 -21.58 23.97 12.22
N PHE A 201 -21.58 23.85 10.89
CA PHE A 201 -20.45 24.27 10.07
C PHE A 201 -20.17 25.76 10.23
N ALA A 202 -21.21 26.60 10.18
CA ALA A 202 -21.09 28.03 10.40
C ALA A 202 -20.54 28.38 11.78
N ALA A 203 -20.98 27.68 12.83
CA ALA A 203 -20.47 27.86 14.20
C ALA A 203 -18.99 27.47 14.35
N CYS A 204 -18.52 26.51 13.54
CA CYS A 204 -17.13 26.07 13.54
C CYS A 204 -16.18 26.97 12.73
N LEU A 205 -16.70 27.97 11.99
CA LEU A 205 -15.88 28.85 11.18
C LEU A 205 -15.18 29.91 12.04
N GLY A 206 -13.87 30.07 11.83
CA GLY A 206 -13.04 31.10 12.46
C GLY A 206 -13.40 32.53 12.02
N ARG A 207 -12.71 33.56 12.55
CA ARG A 207 -12.97 34.98 12.23
C ARG A 207 -12.81 35.29 10.73
N ARG A 208 -13.55 36.28 10.22
CA ARG A 208 -13.33 36.82 8.86
C ARG A 208 -12.00 37.57 8.84
N VAL A 209 -11.22 37.39 7.78
CA VAL A 209 -9.91 38.02 7.60
C VAL A 209 -10.01 38.92 6.37
N ASN A 210 -9.66 40.21 6.51
CA ASN A 210 -9.52 41.09 5.36
C ASN A 210 -8.33 40.60 4.51
N GLY A 211 -8.57 40.48 3.21
CA GLY A 211 -7.88 39.54 2.31
C GLY A 211 -6.35 39.57 2.31
N GLU A 212 -5.77 38.38 2.33
CA GLU A 212 -4.41 38.13 1.85
C GLU A 212 -4.51 37.54 0.43
N VAL A 213 -3.70 38.07 -0.48
CA VAL A 213 -3.64 37.65 -1.89
C VAL A 213 -3.13 36.20 -1.96
N VAL A 214 -4.00 35.29 -2.41
CA VAL A 214 -3.64 33.89 -2.65
C VAL A 214 -2.84 33.81 -3.95
N ILE A 215 -1.55 33.51 -3.85
CA ILE A 215 -0.72 33.16 -5.00
C ILE A 215 -1.18 31.78 -5.51
N PRO A 216 -1.57 31.63 -6.79
CA PRO A 216 -2.08 30.37 -7.31
C PRO A 216 -1.00 29.29 -7.21
N ARG A 217 -1.32 28.19 -6.50
CA ARG A 217 -0.47 27.00 -6.52
C ARG A 217 -0.47 26.43 -7.93
N ARG A 218 0.72 26.33 -8.50
CA ARG A 218 0.98 25.74 -9.82
C ARG A 218 0.40 24.33 -9.82
N GLY A 219 -0.61 24.08 -10.66
CA GLY A 219 -1.22 22.76 -10.82
C GLY A 219 -0.15 21.72 -11.16
N ILE A 220 -0.29 20.53 -10.60
CA ILE A 220 0.55 19.38 -10.99
C ILE A 220 0.26 19.12 -12.48
N PRO A 221 1.26 19.13 -13.37
CA PRO A 221 1.04 18.88 -14.78
C PRO A 221 0.34 17.54 -14.95
N ALA A 222 -0.70 17.49 -15.79
CA ALA A 222 -1.28 16.25 -16.23
C ALA A 222 -0.15 15.35 -16.75
N VAL A 223 -0.04 14.14 -16.22
CA VAL A 223 0.93 13.13 -16.69
C VAL A 223 0.63 12.92 -18.16
N LYS A 224 1.52 13.42 -19.03
CA LYS A 224 1.44 13.16 -20.47
C LYS A 224 1.45 11.65 -20.65
N ARG A 225 0.49 11.16 -21.41
CA ARG A 225 0.45 9.78 -21.91
C ARG A 225 1.74 9.55 -22.69
N THR A 226 2.75 8.98 -22.05
CA THR A 226 3.89 8.42 -22.75
C THR A 226 3.37 7.17 -23.45
N ASP A 227 3.51 7.12 -24.76
CA ASP A 227 3.28 5.91 -25.52
C ASP A 227 4.10 4.78 -24.87
N ASP A 228 3.39 3.78 -24.34
CA ASP A 228 3.99 2.56 -23.85
C ASP A 228 4.75 1.91 -25.02
N ALA A 229 6.08 1.97 -24.97
CA ALA A 229 6.97 1.30 -25.93
C ALA A 229 7.00 -0.23 -25.78
N TYR A 230 6.09 -0.82 -24.99
CA TYR A 230 5.93 -2.26 -24.83
C TYR A 230 4.53 -2.69 -25.26
N GLY A 231 4.22 -2.42 -26.53
CA GLY A 231 3.10 -3.01 -27.24
C GLY A 231 3.60 -3.83 -28.43
N ARG A 232 3.88 -5.12 -28.20
CA ARG A 232 3.73 -6.23 -29.15
C ARG A 232 3.35 -7.49 -28.39
#